data_AF-A0A1J5CDT4-F1
#
_entry.id   AF-A0A1J5CDT4-F1
#
_cell.length_a   1.000
_cell.length_b   1.000
_cell.length_c   1.000
_cell.angle_alpha   90.00
_cell.angle_beta   90.00
_cell.angle_gamma   90.00
#
_symmetry.space_group_name_H-M   'P 1'
#
loop_
_entity.id
_entity.type
_entity.pdbx_description
1 polymer ?
#
loop_
_entity_poly.entity_id
_entity_poly.type
_entity_poly.pdbx_seq_one_letter_code
_entity_poly.pdbx_strand_id
1 'polypeptide(L)'
;MNCAKRPLAFLKFSAFLIAISALSLSLSGCSAGKSGLLQITPQQYFYSAKEKLETIDERAYEIKDLEEIIRVLENAEKDAKSSEIIDKSRLYLVLANTLKARKEYMSNVLKGQYLANRPEPFYVLDIKPAQETLRIAKKWLRSCEASFKSNSLKPDLFYVKGMYYTQKLLTQQGSERRESLWTAVEAFRQCLGRAPDYKSDFRIFGRIQTPREVKLRLAECLNFGGQPGEAWTIISNYEFTPFAETIAAEPRADYPWFYMKGLTLAIMGNYDEAAKILAEFKVILPVDYPAVEEALWVLEGVYDRLREVTGEERYTMEARIVASMLKKLKGPYSKEKYTTAANTFPRQLPGDLTFFEALRAFQLGDFAKARELAGSIRSRGIISRGNRIGARVLALEADLYGGSKISDESLEEVLGLAFDKELTPLLKEKIGFLLARYVLAQDKDFKNGKLEGEGQTFVRSYLGKPWALHVKFERGRAQAGPPKTKRRGVAAKNAPPPVEEPAKADPSSLVCEMYANRPDDWIVSVNLNLIELPQLSLLGKGRIVGREEEGKGWIFKGEDIDEMRRGGHYLAIFQFDNSESEKSNQGVLLTP
;
A
#
# COMPACT_ATOMS: atom_id res chain seq x y z
N MET A 1 -60.47 22.47 -50.60
CA MET A 1 -59.07 22.92 -50.41
C MET A 1 -59.01 23.92 -49.26
N ASN A 2 -58.17 23.60 -48.26
CA ASN A 2 -57.45 24.48 -47.34
C ASN A 2 -58.19 25.62 -46.60
N CYS A 3 -58.84 25.32 -45.47
CA CYS A 3 -59.03 26.32 -44.41
C CYS A 3 -59.16 25.75 -42.97
N ALA A 4 -58.45 24.68 -42.64
CA ALA A 4 -58.52 24.05 -41.30
C ALA A 4 -57.16 23.66 -40.69
N LYS A 5 -56.06 24.31 -41.08
CA LYS A 5 -54.72 24.02 -40.54
C LYS A 5 -54.11 25.13 -39.66
N ARG A 6 -54.84 26.20 -39.36
CA ARG A 6 -54.33 27.33 -38.56
C ARG A 6 -54.48 27.20 -37.03
N PRO A 7 -55.56 26.62 -36.43
CA PRO A 7 -55.67 26.61 -34.98
C PRO A 7 -54.73 25.58 -34.33
N LEU A 8 -54.45 24.46 -35.00
CA LEU A 8 -53.57 23.40 -34.48
C LEU A 8 -52.08 23.82 -34.46
N ALA A 9 -51.65 24.61 -35.45
CA ALA A 9 -50.29 25.15 -35.50
C ALA A 9 -50.07 26.22 -34.42
N PHE A 10 -51.08 27.05 -34.15
CA PHE A 10 -51.02 28.07 -33.11
C PHE A 10 -51.03 27.46 -31.70
N LEU A 11 -51.80 26.39 -31.48
CA LEU A 11 -51.80 25.63 -30.22
C LEU A 11 -50.47 24.91 -29.99
N LYS A 12 -49.87 24.32 -31.02
CA LYS A 12 -48.55 23.68 -30.93
C LYS A 12 -47.43 24.70 -30.69
N PHE A 13 -47.51 25.88 -31.31
CA PHE A 13 -46.56 26.97 -31.10
C PHE A 13 -46.69 27.57 -29.69
N SER A 14 -47.91 27.72 -29.19
CA SER A 14 -48.16 28.22 -27.83
C SER A 14 -47.72 27.20 -26.76
N ALA A 15 -47.99 25.91 -26.97
CA ALA A 15 -47.49 24.85 -26.09
C ALA A 15 -45.95 24.74 -26.11
N PHE A 16 -45.32 24.98 -27.27
CA PHE A 16 -43.87 25.04 -27.40
C PHE A 16 -43.26 26.25 -26.68
N LEU A 17 -43.89 27.43 -26.76
CA LEU A 17 -43.48 28.61 -26.01
C LEU A 17 -43.67 28.45 -24.50
N ILE A 18 -44.73 27.78 -24.06
CA ILE A 18 -44.96 27.45 -22.65
C ILE A 18 -43.93 26.41 -22.16
N ALA A 19 -43.58 25.43 -22.99
CA ALA A 19 -42.54 24.46 -22.67
C ALA A 19 -41.14 25.11 -22.60
N ILE A 20 -40.82 26.05 -23.49
CA ILE A 20 -39.57 26.82 -23.45
C ILE A 20 -39.52 27.77 -22.25
N SER A 21 -40.64 28.38 -21.87
CA SER A 21 -40.70 29.24 -20.69
C SER A 21 -40.69 28.46 -19.38
N ALA A 22 -41.23 27.23 -19.36
CA ALA A 22 -41.09 26.31 -18.23
C ALA A 22 -39.66 25.73 -18.13
N LEU A 23 -39.00 25.44 -19.26
CA LEU A 23 -37.58 25.09 -19.29
C LEU A 23 -36.69 26.28 -18.88
N SER A 24 -37.03 27.50 -19.29
CA SER A 24 -36.27 28.68 -18.89
C SER A 24 -36.49 28.99 -17.41
N LEU A 25 -37.68 28.77 -16.83
CA LEU A 25 -37.93 28.90 -15.38
C LEU A 25 -37.25 27.82 -14.53
N SER A 26 -37.09 26.60 -15.05
CA SER A 26 -36.32 25.54 -14.38
C SER A 26 -34.79 25.68 -14.55
N LEU A 27 -34.34 26.43 -15.57
CA LEU A 27 -32.94 26.84 -15.75
C LEU A 27 -32.62 28.25 -15.20
N SER A 28 -33.62 29.02 -14.76
CA SER A 28 -33.46 30.37 -14.19
C SER A 28 -33.85 30.46 -12.70
N GLY A 29 -33.74 29.34 -11.99
CA GLY A 29 -33.64 29.34 -10.53
C GLY A 29 -32.29 29.90 -10.07
N CYS A 30 -32.10 31.22 -10.18
CA CYS A 30 -31.36 32.12 -9.29
C CYS A 30 -30.82 33.36 -10.04
N SER A 31 -31.62 34.41 -10.13
CA SER A 31 -31.19 35.81 -10.38
C SER A 31 -32.35 36.71 -9.96
N ALA A 32 -32.21 37.80 -9.19
CA ALA A 32 -31.06 38.45 -8.61
C ALA A 32 -31.56 39.36 -7.48
N GLY A 33 -30.77 39.49 -6.42
CA GLY A 33 -31.00 40.43 -5.34
C GLY A 33 -29.67 40.75 -4.66
N LYS A 34 -28.98 41.77 -5.19
CA LYS A 34 -27.70 42.36 -4.78
C LYS A 34 -26.45 41.81 -5.50
N SER A 35 -25.63 42.76 -5.93
CA SER A 35 -24.44 42.62 -6.75
C SER A 35 -23.46 41.54 -6.29
N GLY A 36 -22.96 40.74 -7.23
CA GLY A 36 -21.77 39.92 -7.05
C GLY A 36 -21.37 39.33 -8.40
N LEU A 37 -20.07 39.35 -8.74
CA LEU A 37 -19.52 38.53 -9.80
C LEU A 37 -20.09 37.10 -9.71
N LEU A 38 -20.30 36.42 -10.84
CA LEU A 38 -20.58 34.97 -10.90
C LEU A 38 -19.70 34.22 -9.87
N GLN A 39 -20.25 33.95 -8.68
CA GLN A 39 -19.50 33.29 -7.62
C GLN A 39 -19.47 31.82 -7.98
N ILE A 40 -18.31 31.37 -8.45
CA ILE A 40 -18.03 29.96 -8.69
C ILE A 40 -18.27 29.21 -7.38
N THR A 41 -19.08 28.15 -7.42
CA THR A 41 -19.40 27.35 -6.23
C THR A 41 -18.18 26.51 -5.80
N PRO A 42 -18.08 26.11 -4.52
CA PRO A 42 -17.02 25.20 -4.05
C PRO A 42 -16.95 23.90 -4.84
N GLN A 43 -18.12 23.37 -5.25
CA GLN A 43 -18.22 22.21 -6.13
C GLN A 43 -17.57 22.46 -7.49
N GLN A 44 -17.85 23.60 -8.11
CA GLN A 44 -17.24 23.97 -9.39
C GLN A 44 -15.73 24.18 -9.27
N TYR A 45 -15.24 24.79 -8.18
CA TYR A 45 -13.80 24.87 -7.92
C TYR A 45 -13.18 23.47 -7.81
N PHE A 46 -13.79 22.58 -7.03
CA PHE A 46 -13.30 21.21 -6.87
C PHE A 46 -13.27 20.47 -8.21
N TYR A 47 -14.38 20.40 -8.95
CA TYR A 47 -14.42 19.64 -10.20
C TYR A 47 -13.52 20.23 -11.29
N SER A 48 -13.35 21.55 -11.32
CA SER A 48 -12.37 22.19 -12.22
C SER A 48 -10.93 21.80 -11.87
N ALA A 49 -10.57 21.79 -10.58
CA ALA A 49 -9.24 21.36 -10.15
C ALA A 49 -9.02 19.85 -10.36
N LYS A 50 -10.05 19.03 -10.11
CA LYS A 50 -10.06 17.59 -10.38
C LYS A 50 -9.76 17.33 -11.86
N GLU A 51 -10.52 17.95 -12.77
CA GLU A 51 -10.32 17.79 -14.21
C GLU A 51 -8.91 18.21 -14.64
N LYS A 52 -8.43 19.36 -14.15
CA LYS A 52 -7.05 19.83 -14.43
C LYS A 52 -5.99 18.83 -13.96
N LEU A 53 -6.11 18.30 -12.74
CA LEU A 53 -5.16 17.32 -12.20
C LEU A 53 -5.20 15.99 -12.97
N GLU A 54 -6.38 15.56 -13.37
CA GLU A 54 -6.58 14.27 -14.04
C GLU A 54 -6.17 14.27 -15.50
N THR A 55 -6.20 15.43 -16.16
CA THR A 55 -5.84 15.62 -17.57
C THR A 55 -4.43 16.17 -17.77
N ILE A 56 -3.72 16.49 -16.68
CA ILE A 56 -2.36 16.99 -16.75
C ILE A 56 -1.43 15.96 -17.43
N ASP A 57 -0.58 16.43 -18.35
CA ASP A 57 0.38 15.58 -19.04
C ASP A 57 1.52 15.18 -18.10
N GLU A 58 1.62 13.90 -17.76
CA GLU A 58 2.68 13.31 -16.91
C GLU A 58 4.08 13.75 -17.35
N ARG A 59 4.28 13.90 -18.65
CA ARG A 59 5.58 14.16 -19.24
C ARG A 59 5.98 15.63 -19.17
N ALA A 60 5.01 16.53 -19.39
CA ALA A 60 5.26 17.94 -19.60
C ALA A 60 4.94 18.83 -18.41
N TYR A 61 4.23 18.33 -17.38
CA TYR A 61 3.80 19.21 -16.29
C TYR A 61 4.95 19.86 -15.51
N GLU A 62 4.71 21.09 -15.09
CA GLU A 62 5.59 21.90 -14.25
C GLU A 62 5.06 22.00 -12.81
N ILE A 63 5.93 22.45 -11.91
CA ILE A 63 5.54 22.70 -10.50
C ILE A 63 4.42 23.75 -10.42
N LYS A 64 4.44 24.75 -11.30
CA LYS A 64 3.43 25.83 -11.34
C LYS A 64 2.03 25.32 -11.65
N ASP A 65 1.90 24.31 -12.50
CA ASP A 65 0.61 23.71 -12.84
C ASP A 65 -0.04 23.10 -11.59
N LEU A 66 0.76 22.40 -10.76
CA LEU A 66 0.31 21.84 -9.49
C LEU A 66 0.01 22.94 -8.45
N GLU A 67 0.76 24.05 -8.44
CA GLU A 67 0.48 25.19 -7.54
C GLU A 67 -0.86 25.85 -7.84
N GLU A 68 -1.21 26.00 -9.12
CA GLU A 68 -2.51 26.53 -9.52
C GLU A 68 -3.66 25.60 -9.06
N ILE A 69 -3.51 24.29 -9.31
CA ILE A 69 -4.49 23.29 -8.88
C ILE A 69 -4.65 23.31 -7.35
N ILE A 70 -3.56 23.33 -6.60
CA ILE A 70 -3.56 23.40 -5.13
C ILE A 70 -4.33 24.64 -4.66
N ARG A 71 -4.05 25.82 -5.24
CA ARG A 71 -4.73 27.06 -4.87
C ARG A 71 -6.25 26.98 -5.09
N VAL A 72 -6.68 26.37 -6.19
CA VAL A 72 -8.11 26.19 -6.48
C VAL A 72 -8.75 25.21 -5.49
N LEU A 73 -8.07 24.12 -5.15
CA LEU A 73 -8.55 23.15 -4.16
C LEU A 73 -8.65 23.74 -2.74
N GLU A 74 -7.72 24.62 -2.34
CA GLU A 74 -7.78 25.30 -1.05
C GLU A 74 -9.02 26.21 -0.94
N ASN A 75 -9.37 26.91 -2.03
CA ASN A 75 -10.60 27.69 -2.09
C ASN A 75 -11.84 26.80 -2.04
N ALA A 76 -11.82 25.66 -2.76
CA ALA A 76 -12.91 24.68 -2.73
C ALA A 76 -13.15 24.14 -1.31
N GLU A 77 -12.09 23.81 -0.56
CA GLU A 77 -12.19 23.32 0.81
C GLU A 77 -12.73 24.38 1.77
N LYS A 78 -12.19 25.61 1.67
CA LYS A 78 -12.53 26.72 2.56
C LYS A 78 -13.99 27.14 2.45
N ASP A 79 -14.52 27.18 1.24
CA ASP A 79 -15.87 27.69 0.97
C ASP A 79 -16.93 26.57 0.99
N ALA A 80 -16.52 25.31 1.06
CA ALA A 80 -17.44 24.17 1.06
C ALA A 80 -18.23 24.04 2.38
N LYS A 81 -19.51 23.70 2.23
CA LYS A 81 -20.42 23.38 3.34
C LYS A 81 -20.74 21.89 3.46
N SER A 82 -20.61 21.13 2.36
CA SER A 82 -20.86 19.69 2.38
C SER A 82 -19.60 18.94 2.81
N SER A 83 -19.77 17.96 3.71
CA SER A 83 -18.65 17.12 4.18
C SER A 83 -17.98 16.36 3.05
N GLU A 84 -18.74 15.96 2.03
CA GLU A 84 -18.20 15.24 0.86
C GLU A 84 -17.20 16.10 0.07
N ILE A 85 -17.52 17.36 -0.22
CA ILE A 85 -16.63 18.25 -0.98
C ILE A 85 -15.41 18.64 -0.14
N ILE A 86 -15.59 18.80 1.17
CA ILE A 86 -14.47 19.01 2.10
C ILE A 86 -13.53 17.80 2.07
N ASP A 87 -14.05 16.58 2.25
CA ASP A 87 -13.26 15.35 2.25
C ASP A 87 -12.54 15.14 0.91
N LYS A 88 -13.24 15.30 -0.22
CA LYS A 88 -12.66 15.23 -1.57
C LYS A 88 -11.58 16.28 -1.80
N SER A 89 -11.83 17.54 -1.45
CA SER A 89 -10.86 18.62 -1.61
C SER A 89 -9.58 18.37 -0.80
N ARG A 90 -9.72 17.94 0.46
CA ARG A 90 -8.58 17.60 1.31
C ARG A 90 -7.79 16.42 0.79
N LEU A 91 -8.46 15.36 0.32
CA LEU A 91 -7.81 14.21 -0.30
C LEU A 91 -6.98 14.63 -1.52
N TYR A 92 -7.58 15.43 -2.43
CA TYR A 92 -6.88 15.95 -3.60
C TYR A 92 -5.74 16.91 -3.24
N LEU A 93 -5.87 17.68 -2.15
CA LEU A 93 -4.77 18.52 -1.64
C LEU A 93 -3.59 17.69 -1.17
N VAL A 94 -3.83 16.56 -0.48
CA VAL A 94 -2.74 15.63 -0.12
C VAL A 94 -2.11 15.05 -1.38
N LEU A 95 -2.91 14.60 -2.34
CA LEU A 95 -2.42 14.03 -3.60
C LEU A 95 -1.59 15.03 -4.41
N ALA A 96 -2.11 16.23 -4.68
CA ALA A 96 -1.44 17.25 -5.47
C ALA A 96 -0.13 17.73 -4.83
N ASN A 97 -0.12 17.96 -3.50
CA ASN A 97 1.12 18.29 -2.79
C ASN A 97 2.12 17.12 -2.81
N THR A 98 1.66 15.87 -2.72
CA THR A 98 2.53 14.69 -2.82
C THR A 98 3.15 14.55 -4.21
N LEU A 99 2.38 14.79 -5.28
CA LEU A 99 2.87 14.81 -6.66
C LEU A 99 3.87 15.96 -6.89
N LYS A 100 3.60 17.13 -6.29
CA LYS A 100 4.52 18.28 -6.32
C LYS A 100 5.86 17.93 -5.65
N ALA A 101 5.82 17.34 -4.45
CA ALA A 101 7.02 16.92 -3.74
C ALA A 101 7.81 15.86 -4.53
N ARG A 102 7.13 14.91 -5.19
CA ARG A 102 7.77 13.93 -6.08
C ARG A 102 8.49 14.62 -7.25
N LYS A 103 7.85 15.59 -7.90
CA LYS A 103 8.45 16.34 -9.03
C LYS A 103 9.66 17.16 -8.59
N GLU A 104 9.59 17.80 -7.42
CA GLU A 104 10.70 18.54 -6.80
C GLU A 104 11.89 17.60 -6.51
N TYR A 105 11.61 16.46 -5.86
CA TYR A 105 12.63 15.45 -5.58
C TYR A 105 13.30 14.94 -6.86
N MET A 106 12.51 14.50 -7.85
CA MET A 106 13.05 14.00 -9.12
C MET A 106 13.82 15.07 -9.90
N SER A 107 13.39 16.34 -9.86
CA SER A 107 14.14 17.44 -10.48
C SER A 107 15.53 17.59 -9.86
N ASN A 108 15.63 17.45 -8.54
CA ASN A 108 16.91 17.54 -7.83
C ASN A 108 17.77 16.32 -8.12
N VAL A 109 17.18 15.11 -8.16
CA VAL A 109 17.88 13.87 -8.55
C VAL A 109 18.55 14.08 -9.90
N LEU A 110 17.79 14.48 -10.92
CA LEU A 110 18.32 14.67 -12.28
C LEU A 110 19.39 15.74 -12.36
N LYS A 111 19.28 16.83 -11.61
CA LYS A 111 20.29 17.90 -11.62
C LYS A 111 21.58 17.52 -10.90
N GLY A 112 21.60 16.43 -10.13
CA GLY A 112 22.76 16.06 -9.31
C GLY A 112 23.13 17.14 -8.29
N GLN A 113 22.15 17.84 -7.72
CA GLN A 113 22.38 18.83 -6.66
C GLN A 113 22.73 18.11 -5.36
N TYR A 114 24.00 17.72 -5.25
CA TYR A 114 24.54 16.98 -4.12
C TYR A 114 25.23 17.94 -3.14
N LEU A 115 24.91 17.82 -1.85
CA LEU A 115 25.53 18.62 -0.79
C LEU A 115 27.00 18.20 -0.63
N ALA A 116 27.91 19.13 -0.95
CA ALA A 116 29.34 18.90 -1.15
C ALA A 116 30.19 18.54 0.09
N ASN A 117 29.59 18.19 1.23
CA ASN A 117 30.30 18.19 2.52
C ASN A 117 30.48 16.83 3.22
N ARG A 118 30.53 15.70 2.50
CA ARG A 118 30.99 14.42 3.09
C ARG A 118 31.86 13.59 2.13
N PRO A 119 33.00 13.03 2.60
CA PRO A 119 33.80 12.08 1.85
C PRO A 119 33.08 10.72 1.84
N GLU A 120 32.40 10.43 0.72
CA GLU A 120 31.87 9.13 0.26
C GLU A 120 31.02 8.23 1.19
N PRO A 121 30.12 7.37 0.67
CA PRO A 121 29.64 7.27 -0.71
C PRO A 121 28.13 7.56 -0.77
N PHE A 122 27.64 8.72 -0.32
CA PHE A 122 26.23 9.06 -0.53
C PHE A 122 26.11 10.52 -0.92
N TYR A 123 25.83 10.71 -2.20
CA TYR A 123 25.25 11.91 -2.75
C TYR A 123 24.03 12.34 -1.90
N VAL A 124 24.18 13.34 -1.03
CA VAL A 124 23.06 13.87 -0.25
C VAL A 124 22.34 14.90 -1.10
N LEU A 125 21.15 14.54 -1.57
CA LEU A 125 20.32 15.42 -2.38
C LEU A 125 19.85 16.64 -1.58
N ASP A 126 19.71 17.80 -2.23
CA ASP A 126 18.88 18.86 -1.66
C ASP A 126 17.42 18.40 -1.64
N ILE A 127 16.92 18.10 -0.44
CA ILE A 127 15.56 17.62 -0.20
C ILE A 127 14.67 18.69 0.42
N LYS A 128 15.19 19.91 0.67
CA LYS A 128 14.47 20.94 1.40
C LYS A 128 13.15 21.35 0.72
N PRO A 129 13.10 21.59 -0.61
CA PRO A 129 11.84 21.93 -1.28
C PRO A 129 10.78 20.84 -1.10
N ALA A 130 11.16 19.59 -1.35
CA ALA A 130 10.27 18.44 -1.20
C ALA A 130 9.78 18.27 0.26
N GLN A 131 10.64 18.47 1.26
CA GLN A 131 10.26 18.41 2.67
C GLN A 131 9.26 19.51 3.07
N GLU A 132 9.43 20.73 2.56
CA GLU A 132 8.50 21.84 2.80
C GLU A 132 7.12 21.54 2.20
N THR A 133 7.07 21.05 0.95
CA THR A 133 5.84 20.61 0.30
C THR A 133 5.18 19.45 1.06
N LEU A 134 5.96 18.46 1.52
CA LEU A 134 5.45 17.34 2.33
C LEU A 134 4.91 17.77 3.70
N ARG A 135 5.41 18.87 4.28
CA ARG A 135 4.85 19.45 5.51
C ARG A 135 3.43 19.97 5.28
N ILE A 136 3.18 20.58 4.12
CA ILE A 136 1.85 21.04 3.70
C ILE A 136 0.94 19.84 3.45
N ALA A 137 1.41 18.82 2.72
CA ALA A 137 0.65 17.58 2.53
C ALA A 137 0.26 16.92 3.86
N LYS A 138 1.19 16.87 4.85
CA LYS A 138 0.93 16.32 6.19
C LYS A 138 -0.18 17.06 6.94
N LYS A 139 -0.29 18.39 6.76
CA LYS A 139 -1.36 19.18 7.36
C LYS A 139 -2.72 18.66 6.87
N TRP A 140 -2.87 18.53 5.55
CA TRP A 140 -4.10 18.04 4.94
C TRP A 140 -4.41 16.58 5.28
N LEU A 141 -3.39 15.72 5.30
CA LEU A 141 -3.54 14.31 5.67
C LEU A 141 -4.07 14.16 7.11
N ARG A 142 -3.54 14.95 8.06
CA ARG A 142 -4.06 14.99 9.44
C ARG A 142 -5.51 15.46 9.49
N SER A 143 -5.89 16.43 8.66
CA SER A 143 -7.29 16.90 8.57
C SER A 143 -8.21 15.80 8.05
N CYS A 144 -7.77 15.01 7.07
CA CYS A 144 -8.48 13.80 6.65
C CYS A 144 -8.61 12.85 7.83
N GLU A 145 -7.51 12.35 8.39
CA GLU A 145 -7.53 11.35 9.47
C GLU A 145 -8.38 11.74 10.69
N ALA A 146 -8.46 13.04 11.02
CA ALA A 146 -9.24 13.53 12.16
C ALA A 146 -10.75 13.67 11.89
N SER A 147 -11.17 13.92 10.64
CA SER A 147 -12.55 14.35 10.34
C SER A 147 -13.16 13.77 9.08
N PHE A 148 -12.54 12.73 8.50
CA PHE A 148 -13.05 12.05 7.31
C PHE A 148 -14.38 11.35 7.61
N LYS A 149 -15.47 11.83 7.01
CA LYS A 149 -16.81 11.25 7.20
C LYS A 149 -17.21 10.32 6.07
N SER A 150 -16.60 10.49 4.91
CA SER A 150 -16.97 9.78 3.68
C SER A 150 -16.35 8.37 3.63
N ASN A 151 -17.08 7.36 4.12
CA ASN A 151 -16.62 5.97 4.17
C ASN A 151 -16.20 5.41 2.79
N SER A 152 -16.89 5.80 1.71
CA SER A 152 -16.59 5.38 0.34
C SER A 152 -15.21 5.82 -0.15
N LEU A 153 -14.66 6.91 0.38
CA LEU A 153 -13.35 7.45 0.01
C LEU A 153 -12.22 6.90 0.90
N LYS A 154 -12.51 6.00 1.85
CA LYS A 154 -11.47 5.43 2.73
C LYS A 154 -10.38 4.68 1.95
N PRO A 155 -10.68 3.83 0.96
CA PRO A 155 -9.65 3.20 0.14
C PRO A 155 -8.75 4.22 -0.56
N ASP A 156 -9.34 5.27 -1.15
CA ASP A 156 -8.61 6.38 -1.78
C ASP A 156 -7.68 7.09 -0.79
N LEU A 157 -8.14 7.34 0.44
CA LEU A 157 -7.32 7.92 1.50
C LEU A 157 -6.11 7.05 1.83
N PHE A 158 -6.29 5.73 1.90
CA PHE A 158 -5.18 4.80 2.15
C PHE A 158 -4.18 4.76 0.99
N TYR A 159 -4.66 4.77 -0.26
CA TYR A 159 -3.78 4.89 -1.42
C TYR A 159 -2.95 6.18 -1.37
N VAL A 160 -3.60 7.32 -1.15
CA VAL A 160 -2.94 8.64 -1.10
C VAL A 160 -1.99 8.74 0.10
N LYS A 161 -2.36 8.15 1.25
CA LYS A 161 -1.48 8.03 2.42
C LYS A 161 -0.23 7.21 2.10
N GLY A 162 -0.38 6.07 1.41
CA GLY A 162 0.74 5.27 0.93
C GLY A 162 1.68 6.08 0.04
N MET A 163 1.14 6.79 -0.96
CA MET A 163 1.91 7.67 -1.84
C MET A 163 2.66 8.77 -1.07
N TYR A 164 2.00 9.42 -0.10
CA TYR A 164 2.60 10.45 0.74
C TYR A 164 3.80 9.91 1.52
N TYR A 165 3.63 8.78 2.21
CA TYR A 165 4.70 8.20 3.02
C TYR A 165 5.84 7.61 2.17
N THR A 166 5.56 7.14 0.94
CA THR A 166 6.57 6.79 -0.05
C THR A 166 7.44 7.99 -0.43
N GLN A 167 6.85 9.16 -0.65
CA GLN A 167 7.66 10.36 -0.93
C GLN A 167 8.38 10.86 0.33
N LYS A 168 7.74 10.77 1.49
CA LYS A 168 8.31 11.18 2.75
C LYS A 168 9.55 10.38 3.13
N LEU A 169 9.55 9.06 2.95
CA LEU A 169 10.69 8.21 3.30
C LEU A 169 11.95 8.57 2.50
N LEU A 170 11.81 9.04 1.26
CA LEU A 170 12.93 9.49 0.41
C LEU A 170 13.64 10.74 0.97
N THR A 171 12.96 11.49 1.83
CA THR A 171 13.46 12.71 2.46
C THR A 171 13.92 12.52 3.91
N GLN A 172 13.95 11.28 4.40
CA GLN A 172 14.25 10.96 5.79
C GLN A 172 15.42 9.96 5.91
N GLN A 173 15.95 9.83 7.13
CA GLN A 173 17.05 8.91 7.43
C GLN A 173 16.76 8.11 8.71
N GLY A 174 17.46 6.99 8.89
CA GLY A 174 17.40 6.18 10.11
C GLY A 174 16.00 5.66 10.47
N SER A 175 15.62 5.79 11.76
CA SER A 175 14.34 5.29 12.28
C SER A 175 13.13 5.95 11.63
N GLU A 176 13.18 7.26 11.37
CA GLU A 176 12.05 7.97 10.76
C GLU A 176 11.75 7.49 9.34
N ARG A 177 12.80 7.21 8.55
CA ARG A 177 12.66 6.63 7.20
C ARG A 177 11.94 5.29 7.27
N ARG A 178 12.32 4.45 8.24
CA ARG A 178 11.73 3.13 8.47
C ARG A 178 10.28 3.22 8.92
N GLU A 179 9.94 4.12 9.84
CA GLU A 179 8.55 4.35 10.26
C GLU A 179 7.68 4.79 9.08
N SER A 180 8.18 5.70 8.24
CA SER A 180 7.47 6.11 7.03
C SER A 180 7.31 4.95 6.03
N LEU A 181 8.33 4.10 5.85
CA LEU A 181 8.22 2.89 5.02
C LEU A 181 7.11 1.96 5.54
N TRP A 182 7.12 1.64 6.84
CA TRP A 182 6.10 0.75 7.42
C TRP A 182 4.70 1.33 7.28
N THR A 183 4.54 2.63 7.56
CA THR A 183 3.25 3.32 7.40
C THR A 183 2.77 3.30 5.95
N ALA A 184 3.67 3.43 4.97
CA ALA A 184 3.32 3.35 3.56
C ALA A 184 2.88 1.93 3.17
N VAL A 185 3.63 0.91 3.60
CA VAL A 185 3.30 -0.50 3.36
C VAL A 185 1.93 -0.84 3.93
N GLU A 186 1.68 -0.49 5.20
CA GLU A 186 0.39 -0.72 5.86
C GLU A 186 -0.75 0.01 5.14
N ALA A 187 -0.55 1.25 4.71
CA ALA A 187 -1.57 2.01 3.98
C ALA A 187 -1.91 1.35 2.63
N PHE A 188 -0.92 0.92 1.84
CA PHE A 188 -1.21 0.19 0.59
C PHE A 188 -1.88 -1.15 0.86
N ARG A 189 -1.49 -1.87 1.92
CA ARG A 189 -2.14 -3.11 2.34
C ARG A 189 -3.60 -2.88 2.74
N GLN A 190 -3.89 -1.81 3.49
CA GLN A 190 -5.25 -1.42 3.85
C GLN A 190 -6.09 -1.01 2.64
N CYS A 191 -5.49 -0.35 1.64
CA CYS A 191 -6.17 -0.05 0.37
C CYS A 191 -6.59 -1.33 -0.34
N LEU A 192 -5.68 -2.30 -0.49
CA LEU A 192 -5.95 -3.59 -1.15
C LEU A 192 -6.98 -4.43 -0.39
N GLY A 193 -6.86 -4.50 0.94
CA GLY A 193 -7.80 -5.28 1.76
C GLY A 193 -9.20 -4.68 1.74
N ARG A 194 -9.35 -3.37 1.94
CA ARG A 194 -10.67 -2.73 2.06
C ARG A 194 -11.49 -2.71 0.77
N ALA A 195 -10.85 -2.78 -0.39
CA ALA A 195 -11.50 -2.72 -1.69
C ALA A 195 -10.78 -3.65 -2.68
N PRO A 196 -11.14 -4.94 -2.73
CA PRO A 196 -10.57 -5.88 -3.70
C PRO A 196 -10.76 -5.47 -5.16
N ASP A 197 -11.87 -4.80 -5.46
CA ASP A 197 -12.21 -4.23 -6.77
C ASP A 197 -11.84 -2.75 -6.90
N TYR A 198 -10.91 -2.27 -6.06
CA TYR A 198 -10.54 -0.86 -5.93
C TYR A 198 -10.47 -0.15 -7.28
N LYS A 199 -11.23 0.94 -7.39
CA LYS A 199 -11.15 1.91 -8.48
C LYS A 199 -11.15 3.28 -7.85
N SER A 200 -10.04 4.01 -8.00
CA SER A 200 -9.94 5.34 -7.42
C SER A 200 -11.00 6.30 -7.98
N ASP A 201 -11.55 7.18 -7.13
CA ASP A 201 -12.44 8.28 -7.61
C ASP A 201 -11.65 9.32 -8.44
N PHE A 202 -10.32 9.27 -8.36
CA PHE A 202 -9.41 10.15 -9.08
C PHE A 202 -8.64 9.43 -10.19
N ARG A 203 -8.08 10.20 -11.11
CA ARG A 203 -7.08 9.72 -12.07
C ARG A 203 -5.73 10.37 -11.80
N ILE A 204 -4.66 9.60 -11.96
CA ILE A 204 -3.29 10.14 -11.95
C ILE A 204 -2.82 10.11 -13.39
N PHE A 205 -2.64 11.29 -13.98
CA PHE A 205 -2.22 11.44 -15.39
C PHE A 205 -3.09 10.62 -16.36
N GLY A 206 -4.41 10.78 -16.25
CA GLY A 206 -5.40 10.08 -17.08
C GLY A 206 -5.66 8.62 -16.70
N ARG A 207 -4.91 8.03 -15.76
CA ARG A 207 -5.05 6.61 -15.37
C ARG A 207 -5.82 6.43 -14.07
N ILE A 208 -6.85 5.60 -14.12
CA ILE A 208 -7.55 5.11 -12.92
C ILE A 208 -6.60 4.18 -12.16
N GLN A 209 -6.56 4.29 -10.84
CA GLN A 209 -5.78 3.41 -9.99
C GLN A 209 -6.62 2.19 -9.63
N THR A 210 -6.10 1.01 -9.91
CA THR A 210 -6.70 -0.29 -9.60
C THR A 210 -5.83 -1.07 -8.61
N PRO A 211 -6.22 -2.28 -8.16
CA PRO A 211 -5.37 -3.09 -7.29
C PRO A 211 -3.99 -3.35 -7.90
N ARG A 212 -3.88 -3.41 -9.24
CA ARG A 212 -2.61 -3.56 -9.94
C ARG A 212 -1.69 -2.37 -9.69
N GLU A 213 -2.19 -1.14 -9.86
CA GLU A 213 -1.41 0.07 -9.58
C GLU A 213 -1.03 0.18 -8.11
N VAL A 214 -1.93 -0.18 -7.19
CA VAL A 214 -1.63 -0.15 -5.74
C VAL A 214 -0.46 -1.07 -5.39
N LYS A 215 -0.47 -2.29 -5.94
CA LYS A 215 0.61 -3.26 -5.74
C LYS A 215 1.92 -2.84 -6.42
N LEU A 216 1.87 -2.20 -7.60
CA LEU A 216 3.06 -1.59 -8.23
C LEU A 216 3.64 -0.45 -7.38
N ARG A 217 2.79 0.39 -6.78
CA ARG A 217 3.22 1.44 -5.84
C ARG A 217 3.77 0.88 -4.53
N LEU A 218 3.21 -0.22 -4.04
CA LEU A 218 3.77 -0.95 -2.89
C LEU A 218 5.16 -1.49 -3.22
N ALA A 219 5.36 -2.08 -4.40
CA ALA A 219 6.67 -2.57 -4.81
C ALA A 219 7.70 -1.45 -5.02
N GLU A 220 7.29 -0.32 -5.62
CA GLU A 220 8.09 0.91 -5.72
C GLU A 220 8.51 1.40 -4.32
N CYS A 221 7.57 1.45 -3.38
CA CYS A 221 7.82 1.84 -2.00
C CYS A 221 8.86 0.94 -1.32
N LEU A 222 8.72 -0.38 -1.47
CA LEU A 222 9.65 -1.36 -0.90
C LEU A 222 11.05 -1.25 -1.50
N ASN A 223 11.14 -1.07 -2.83
CA ASN A 223 12.39 -0.83 -3.53
C ASN A 223 13.14 0.39 -2.98
N PHE A 224 12.47 1.56 -2.93
CA PHE A 224 13.06 2.78 -2.38
C PHE A 224 13.24 2.73 -0.86
N GLY A 225 12.50 1.86 -0.18
CA GLY A 225 12.63 1.55 1.24
C GLY A 225 13.85 0.67 1.58
N GLY A 226 14.53 0.12 0.57
CA GLY A 226 15.64 -0.82 0.78
C GLY A 226 15.19 -2.25 1.10
N GLN A 227 13.99 -2.64 0.68
CA GLN A 227 13.42 -3.98 0.81
C GLN A 227 13.13 -4.62 -0.55
N PRO A 228 14.10 -4.70 -1.48
CA PRO A 228 13.85 -5.18 -2.85
C PRO A 228 13.48 -6.66 -2.92
N GLY A 229 13.83 -7.48 -1.90
CA GLY A 229 13.38 -8.88 -1.84
C GLY A 229 11.86 -8.99 -1.63
N GLU A 230 11.29 -8.16 -0.77
CA GLU A 230 9.82 -8.11 -0.61
C GLU A 230 9.15 -7.55 -1.85
N ALA A 231 9.74 -6.52 -2.48
CA ALA A 231 9.27 -5.98 -3.76
C ALA A 231 9.25 -7.05 -4.86
N TRP A 232 10.32 -7.84 -4.97
CA TRP A 232 10.42 -8.94 -5.94
C TRP A 232 9.32 -9.98 -5.73
N THR A 233 9.05 -10.36 -4.48
CA THR A 233 8.00 -11.35 -4.15
C THR A 233 6.61 -10.91 -4.62
N ILE A 234 6.35 -9.59 -4.64
CA ILE A 234 5.11 -9.02 -5.20
C ILE A 234 5.14 -9.04 -6.72
N ILE A 235 6.21 -8.53 -7.33
CA ILE A 235 6.34 -8.34 -8.78
C ILE A 235 6.41 -9.66 -9.54
N SER A 236 6.98 -10.70 -8.94
CA SER A 236 7.14 -12.02 -9.55
C SER A 236 5.86 -12.86 -9.55
N ASN A 237 4.81 -12.43 -8.86
CA ASN A 237 3.56 -13.19 -8.76
C ASN A 237 2.73 -13.11 -10.06
N TYR A 238 1.99 -14.17 -10.38
CA TYR A 238 1.31 -14.40 -11.66
C TYR A 238 0.20 -13.37 -11.98
N GLU A 239 -0.39 -12.73 -10.98
CA GLU A 239 -1.31 -11.60 -11.20
C GLU A 239 -0.64 -10.38 -11.82
N PHE A 240 0.70 -10.33 -11.82
CA PHE A 240 1.51 -9.29 -12.44
C PHE A 240 2.13 -9.67 -13.77
N THR A 241 2.14 -10.95 -14.14
CA THR A 241 2.62 -11.35 -15.46
C THR A 241 1.78 -10.73 -16.56
N PRO A 242 2.36 -10.50 -17.76
CA PRO A 242 1.61 -9.98 -18.90
C PRO A 242 0.37 -10.82 -19.12
N PHE A 243 -0.73 -10.21 -19.57
CA PHE A 243 -1.89 -10.99 -20.01
C PHE A 243 -1.43 -11.95 -21.11
N ALA A 244 -1.18 -13.21 -20.76
CA ALA A 244 -0.57 -14.17 -21.64
C ALA A 244 -1.50 -14.43 -22.81
N GLU A 245 -1.11 -13.97 -24.01
CA GLU A 245 -1.53 -14.36 -25.37
C GLU A 245 -3.01 -14.74 -25.63
N THR A 246 -3.94 -14.41 -24.75
CA THR A 246 -5.37 -14.52 -24.98
C THR A 246 -5.83 -13.20 -25.57
N ILE A 247 -5.85 -13.17 -26.90
CA ILE A 247 -6.64 -12.29 -27.75
C ILE A 247 -6.36 -10.79 -27.52
N ALA A 248 -5.35 -10.28 -28.23
CA ALA A 248 -5.25 -8.85 -28.59
C ALA A 248 -5.46 -7.84 -27.43
N ALA A 249 -4.99 -8.14 -26.23
CA ALA A 249 -4.88 -7.15 -25.16
C ALA A 249 -3.76 -6.16 -25.53
N GLU A 250 -4.01 -4.84 -25.37
CA GLU A 250 -3.02 -3.82 -25.68
C GLU A 250 -1.72 -4.06 -24.88
N PRO A 251 -0.56 -4.27 -25.52
CA PRO A 251 0.74 -4.43 -24.84
C PRO A 251 1.07 -3.28 -23.87
N ARG A 252 0.39 -2.15 -24.02
CA ARG A 252 0.51 -0.94 -23.21
C ARG A 252 0.19 -1.12 -21.73
N ALA A 253 -0.73 -2.02 -21.40
CA ALA A 253 -1.17 -2.22 -20.02
C ALA A 253 -0.06 -2.80 -19.12
N ASP A 254 0.91 -3.51 -19.72
CA ASP A 254 1.96 -4.22 -18.98
C ASP A 254 3.25 -3.43 -18.83
N TYR A 255 3.42 -2.32 -19.55
CA TYR A 255 4.61 -1.47 -19.45
C TYR A 255 4.92 -0.98 -18.03
N PRO A 256 3.96 -0.53 -17.19
CA PRO A 256 4.25 -0.21 -15.80
C PRO A 256 4.86 -1.38 -15.01
N TRP A 257 4.44 -2.60 -15.30
CA TRP A 257 4.99 -3.80 -14.66
C TRP A 257 6.39 -4.13 -15.18
N PHE A 258 6.62 -4.12 -16.50
CA PHE A 258 7.95 -4.36 -17.07
C PHE A 258 8.98 -3.36 -16.54
N TYR A 259 8.61 -2.08 -16.48
CA TYR A 259 9.42 -1.04 -15.87
C TYR A 259 9.75 -1.38 -14.40
N MET A 260 8.74 -1.69 -13.59
CA MET A 260 8.94 -1.99 -12.17
C MET A 260 9.76 -3.27 -11.94
N LYS A 261 9.59 -4.29 -12.79
CA LYS A 261 10.39 -5.52 -12.78
C LYS A 261 11.85 -5.25 -13.12
N GLY A 262 12.10 -4.46 -14.17
CA GLY A 262 13.45 -4.02 -14.53
C GLY A 262 14.12 -3.21 -13.42
N LEU A 263 13.40 -2.24 -12.84
CA LEU A 263 13.89 -1.44 -11.71
C LEU A 263 14.24 -2.31 -10.50
N THR A 264 13.39 -3.27 -10.16
CA THR A 264 13.61 -4.16 -9.00
C THR A 264 14.84 -5.03 -9.20
N LEU A 265 15.00 -5.62 -10.39
CA LEU A 265 16.19 -6.40 -10.74
C LEU A 265 17.47 -5.55 -10.68
N ALA A 266 17.41 -4.31 -11.18
CA ALA A 266 18.52 -3.38 -11.10
C ALA A 266 18.88 -3.05 -9.64
N ILE A 267 17.89 -2.78 -8.78
CA ILE A 267 18.10 -2.52 -7.36
C ILE A 267 18.66 -3.76 -6.66
N MET A 268 18.23 -4.97 -7.03
CA MET A 268 18.79 -6.24 -6.52
C MET A 268 20.22 -6.52 -7.04
N GLY A 269 20.75 -5.72 -7.96
CA GLY A 269 22.07 -5.91 -8.56
C GLY A 269 22.13 -6.92 -9.70
N ASN A 270 20.99 -7.44 -10.16
CA ASN A 270 20.89 -8.35 -11.30
C ASN A 270 20.75 -7.55 -12.61
N TYR A 271 21.84 -6.89 -12.99
CA TYR A 271 21.83 -5.90 -14.06
C TYR A 271 21.62 -6.51 -15.46
N ASP A 272 22.09 -7.73 -15.73
CA ASP A 272 21.94 -8.36 -17.05
C ASP A 272 20.47 -8.61 -17.40
N GLU A 273 19.70 -9.12 -16.45
CA GLU A 273 18.27 -9.37 -16.65
C GLU A 273 17.46 -8.08 -16.63
N ALA A 274 17.83 -7.12 -15.78
CA ALA A 274 17.26 -5.78 -15.81
C ALA A 274 17.44 -5.13 -17.19
N ALA A 275 18.63 -5.23 -17.78
CA ALA A 275 18.93 -4.69 -19.11
C ALA A 275 18.08 -5.36 -20.19
N LYS A 276 17.90 -6.68 -20.15
CA LYS A 276 17.06 -7.41 -21.12
C LYS A 276 15.61 -6.91 -21.10
N ILE A 277 15.02 -6.78 -19.91
CA ILE A 277 13.63 -6.33 -19.76
C ILE A 277 13.48 -4.86 -20.16
N LEU A 278 14.37 -4.00 -19.67
CA LEU A 278 14.28 -2.57 -19.93
C LEU A 278 14.65 -2.19 -21.38
N ALA A 279 15.42 -3.02 -22.09
CA ALA A 279 15.75 -2.79 -23.49
C ALA A 279 14.52 -2.77 -24.42
N GLU A 280 13.41 -3.40 -24.04
CA GLU A 280 12.15 -3.35 -24.78
C GLU A 280 11.59 -1.91 -24.88
N PHE A 281 11.90 -1.05 -23.90
CA PHE A 281 11.48 0.36 -23.93
C PHE A 281 12.19 1.20 -24.99
N LYS A 282 13.25 0.68 -25.63
CA LYS A 282 13.94 1.36 -26.74
C LYS A 282 13.02 1.60 -27.95
N VAL A 283 11.97 0.78 -28.11
CA VAL A 283 11.04 0.88 -29.26
C VAL A 283 9.66 1.42 -28.88
N ILE A 284 9.43 1.70 -27.59
CA ILE A 284 8.13 2.20 -27.08
C ILE A 284 8.07 3.72 -27.27
N LEU A 285 6.93 4.22 -27.76
CA LEU A 285 6.71 5.66 -27.93
C LEU A 285 6.11 6.28 -26.65
N PRO A 286 6.39 7.57 -26.35
CA PRO A 286 5.80 8.25 -25.19
C PRO A 286 4.27 8.28 -25.16
N VAL A 287 3.63 8.22 -26.33
CA VAL A 287 2.16 8.15 -26.43
C VAL A 287 1.62 6.83 -25.87
N ASP A 288 2.38 5.74 -26.02
CA ASP A 288 2.03 4.42 -25.51
C ASP A 288 2.33 4.29 -24.01
N TYR A 289 3.44 4.90 -23.57
CA TYR A 289 3.87 4.93 -22.18
C TYR A 289 4.55 6.27 -21.84
N PRO A 290 3.85 7.22 -21.20
CA PRO A 290 4.41 8.54 -20.89
C PRO A 290 5.69 8.51 -20.03
N ALA A 291 5.83 7.49 -19.19
CA ALA A 291 7.01 7.27 -18.34
C ALA A 291 8.16 6.49 -19.04
N VAL A 292 8.11 6.32 -20.38
CA VAL A 292 9.18 5.63 -21.14
C VAL A 292 10.56 6.26 -20.95
N GLU A 293 10.62 7.57 -20.78
CA GLU A 293 11.88 8.28 -20.53
C GLU A 293 12.50 7.87 -19.18
N GLU A 294 11.69 7.61 -18.15
CA GLU A 294 12.17 7.12 -16.87
C GLU A 294 12.69 5.67 -17.00
N ALA A 295 12.00 4.83 -17.77
CA ALA A 295 12.47 3.46 -18.04
C ALA A 295 13.81 3.44 -18.80
N LEU A 296 13.97 4.31 -19.80
CA LEU A 296 15.22 4.47 -20.53
C LEU A 296 16.33 5.06 -19.65
N TRP A 297 16.02 6.01 -18.77
CA TRP A 297 16.99 6.53 -17.81
C TRP A 297 17.48 5.45 -16.82
N VAL A 298 16.58 4.58 -16.36
CA VAL A 298 16.95 3.41 -15.55
C VAL A 298 17.84 2.47 -16.37
N LEU A 299 17.50 2.19 -17.64
CA LEU A 299 18.31 1.34 -18.53
C LEU A 299 19.73 1.90 -18.75
N GLU A 300 19.88 3.21 -18.96
CA GLU A 300 21.18 3.87 -19.06
C GLU A 300 22.03 3.60 -17.81
N GLY A 301 21.44 3.80 -16.62
CA GLY A 301 22.13 3.51 -15.35
C GLY A 301 22.47 2.02 -15.17
N VAL A 302 21.65 1.11 -15.69
CA VAL A 302 21.92 -0.34 -15.66
C VAL A 302 23.14 -0.66 -16.53
N TYR A 303 23.26 -0.06 -17.71
CA TYR A 303 24.45 -0.23 -18.56
C TYR A 303 25.72 0.36 -17.93
N ASP A 304 25.61 1.49 -17.24
CA ASP A 304 26.74 2.04 -16.46
C ASP A 304 27.21 1.03 -15.39
N ARG A 305 26.29 0.41 -14.65
CA ARG A 305 26.63 -0.62 -13.66
C ARG A 305 27.18 -1.90 -14.28
N LEU A 306 26.63 -2.34 -15.42
CA LEU A 306 27.17 -3.50 -16.15
C LEU A 306 28.60 -3.26 -16.59
N ARG A 307 28.91 -2.06 -17.09
CA ARG A 307 30.29 -1.67 -17.43
C ARG A 307 31.21 -1.74 -16.21
N GLU A 308 30.78 -1.22 -15.06
CA GLU A 308 31.57 -1.25 -13.82
C GLU A 308 31.85 -2.68 -13.34
N VAL A 309 30.86 -3.58 -13.42
CA VAL A 309 30.98 -4.95 -12.91
C VAL A 309 31.75 -5.86 -13.88
N THR A 310 31.51 -5.74 -15.18
CA THR A 310 32.09 -6.64 -16.20
C THR A 310 33.39 -6.13 -16.81
N GLY A 311 33.63 -4.81 -16.78
CA GLY A 311 34.73 -4.16 -17.50
C GLY A 311 34.54 -4.08 -19.02
N GLU A 312 33.41 -4.52 -19.57
CA GLU A 312 33.20 -4.59 -21.02
C GLU A 312 32.80 -3.22 -21.62
N GLU A 313 33.57 -2.74 -22.60
CA GLU A 313 33.34 -1.43 -23.22
C GLU A 313 32.02 -1.34 -23.98
N ARG A 314 31.44 -2.48 -24.43
CA ARG A 314 30.17 -2.51 -25.15
C ARG A 314 29.05 -1.81 -24.38
N TYR A 315 29.04 -1.93 -23.05
CA TYR A 315 28.01 -1.30 -22.22
C TYR A 315 28.14 0.23 -22.17
N THR A 316 29.34 0.77 -22.40
CA THR A 316 29.54 2.22 -22.60
C THR A 316 28.84 2.70 -23.87
N MET A 317 28.90 1.90 -24.93
CA MET A 317 28.24 2.22 -26.20
C MET A 317 26.72 2.12 -26.07
N GLU A 318 26.22 1.08 -25.39
CA GLU A 318 24.79 0.92 -25.10
C GLU A 318 24.23 2.08 -24.28
N ALA A 319 24.91 2.50 -23.20
CA ALA A 319 24.52 3.66 -22.41
C ALA A 319 24.45 4.94 -23.26
N ARG A 320 25.44 5.18 -24.15
CA ARG A 320 25.46 6.32 -25.07
C ARG A 320 24.29 6.30 -26.06
N ILE A 321 23.91 5.13 -26.58
CA ILE A 321 22.76 4.97 -27.47
C ILE A 321 21.49 5.41 -26.74
N VAL A 322 21.27 4.90 -25.52
CA VAL A 322 20.10 5.24 -24.70
C VAL A 322 20.07 6.73 -24.36
N ALA A 323 21.20 7.31 -23.96
CA ALA A 323 21.33 8.74 -23.70
C ALA A 323 20.98 9.59 -24.93
N SER A 324 21.38 9.15 -26.14
CA SER A 324 20.98 9.81 -27.39
C SER A 324 19.49 9.70 -27.66
N MET A 325 18.83 8.60 -27.28
CA MET A 325 17.39 8.44 -27.42
C MET A 325 16.63 9.38 -26.48
N LEU A 326 17.04 9.46 -25.21
CA LEU A 326 16.50 10.40 -24.24
C LEU A 326 16.58 11.86 -24.72
N LYS A 327 17.71 12.25 -25.33
CA LYS A 327 17.87 13.58 -25.94
C LYS A 327 16.87 13.84 -27.07
N LYS A 328 16.55 12.84 -27.89
CA LYS A 328 15.61 12.97 -29.01
C LYS A 328 14.16 13.11 -28.53
N LEU A 329 13.80 12.55 -27.38
CA LEU A 329 12.42 12.57 -26.92
C LEU A 329 11.93 13.98 -26.58
N LYS A 330 12.79 14.93 -26.15
CA LYS A 330 12.43 16.32 -25.73
C LYS A 330 11.68 16.44 -24.39
N GLY A 331 11.91 15.53 -23.44
CA GLY A 331 11.35 15.62 -22.08
C GLY A 331 12.36 16.07 -21.01
N PRO A 332 12.13 15.84 -19.70
CA PRO A 332 13.05 16.27 -18.63
C PRO A 332 14.50 15.77 -18.80
N TYR A 333 14.69 14.66 -19.49
CA TYR A 333 15.99 14.03 -19.78
C TYR A 333 16.66 14.57 -21.05
N SER A 334 16.03 15.50 -21.78
CA SER A 334 16.63 16.07 -23.01
C SER A 334 17.60 17.22 -22.73
N LYS A 335 17.77 17.61 -21.47
CA LYS A 335 18.69 18.68 -21.06
C LYS A 335 20.14 18.19 -21.14
N GLU A 336 21.08 19.08 -21.47
CA GLU A 336 22.48 18.70 -21.74
C GLU A 336 23.22 18.10 -20.54
N LYS A 337 22.76 18.35 -19.31
CA LYS A 337 23.34 17.80 -18.09
C LYS A 337 22.25 17.23 -17.19
N TYR A 338 22.22 15.91 -17.06
CA TYR A 338 21.50 15.19 -16.02
C TYR A 338 22.39 14.05 -15.48
N THR A 339 22.09 13.55 -14.29
CA THR A 339 22.77 12.40 -13.69
C THR A 339 22.10 11.09 -14.10
N THR A 340 22.89 10.04 -14.35
CA THR A 340 22.37 8.73 -14.71
C THR A 340 21.71 8.03 -13.50
N ALA A 341 20.83 7.07 -13.77
CA ALA A 341 20.14 6.31 -12.72
C ALA A 341 21.08 5.43 -11.90
N ALA A 342 22.33 5.19 -12.35
CA ALA A 342 23.30 4.35 -11.65
C ALA A 342 23.49 4.77 -10.18
N ASN A 343 23.40 6.07 -9.90
CA ASN A 343 23.50 6.64 -8.56
C ASN A 343 22.33 6.28 -7.63
N THR A 344 21.21 5.81 -8.16
CA THR A 344 20.04 5.38 -7.36
C THR A 344 20.10 3.91 -6.96
N PHE A 345 20.93 3.11 -7.64
CA PHE A 345 21.10 1.70 -7.31
C PHE A 345 22.05 1.53 -6.11
N PRO A 346 21.63 0.83 -5.04
CA PRO A 346 22.51 0.54 -3.92
C PRO A 346 23.63 -0.43 -4.33
N ARG A 347 24.82 -0.24 -3.77
CA ARG A 347 25.89 -1.24 -3.86
C ARG A 347 25.51 -2.43 -2.99
N GLN A 348 25.34 -3.59 -3.61
CA GLN A 348 24.95 -4.81 -2.92
C GLN A 348 26.12 -5.44 -2.19
N LEU A 349 25.87 -5.94 -0.98
CA LEU A 349 26.84 -6.78 -0.28
C LEU A 349 26.82 -8.19 -0.89
N PRO A 350 27.93 -8.95 -0.85
CA PRO A 350 27.97 -10.29 -1.42
C PRO A 350 26.85 -11.21 -0.92
N GLY A 351 26.54 -11.17 0.38
CA GLY A 351 25.45 -11.97 0.94
C GLY A 351 24.05 -11.49 0.54
N ASP A 352 23.88 -10.21 0.18
CA ASP A 352 22.60 -9.71 -0.36
C ASP A 352 22.33 -10.30 -1.75
N LEU A 353 23.37 -10.38 -2.60
CA LEU A 353 23.27 -11.02 -3.92
C LEU A 353 22.87 -12.50 -3.80
N THR A 354 23.52 -13.25 -2.90
CA THR A 354 23.17 -14.65 -2.63
C THR A 354 21.74 -14.79 -2.08
N PHE A 355 21.28 -13.85 -1.24
CA PHE A 355 19.89 -13.84 -0.76
C PHE A 355 18.90 -13.64 -1.91
N PHE A 356 19.18 -12.72 -2.83
CA PHE A 356 18.33 -12.48 -3.99
C PHE A 356 18.30 -13.67 -4.96
N GLU A 357 19.42 -14.36 -5.16
CA GLU A 357 19.47 -15.61 -5.91
C GLU A 357 18.62 -16.70 -5.25
N ALA A 358 18.70 -16.85 -3.92
CA ALA A 358 17.86 -17.78 -3.16
C ALA A 358 16.37 -17.47 -3.35
N LEU A 359 16.00 -16.19 -3.26
CA LEU A 359 14.61 -15.75 -3.44
C LEU A 359 14.10 -16.05 -4.86
N ARG A 360 14.92 -15.84 -5.88
CA ARG A 360 14.57 -16.17 -7.26
C ARG A 360 14.40 -17.67 -7.47
N ALA A 361 15.31 -18.48 -6.92
CA ALA A 361 15.19 -19.94 -6.96
C ALA A 361 13.87 -20.40 -6.31
N PHE A 362 13.53 -19.82 -5.17
CA PHE A 362 12.27 -20.11 -4.47
C PHE A 362 11.05 -19.77 -5.34
N GLN A 363 11.03 -18.60 -5.98
CA GLN A 363 9.91 -18.19 -6.85
C GLN A 363 9.79 -19.04 -8.12
N LEU A 364 10.88 -19.66 -8.57
CA LEU A 364 10.89 -20.63 -9.68
C LEU A 364 10.49 -22.04 -9.24
N GLY A 365 10.23 -22.27 -7.95
CA GLY A 365 9.90 -23.59 -7.38
C GLY A 365 11.12 -24.48 -7.11
N ASP A 366 12.34 -23.97 -7.27
CA ASP A 366 13.58 -24.68 -6.91
C ASP A 366 13.91 -24.46 -5.43
N PHE A 367 13.12 -25.12 -4.58
CA PHE A 367 13.21 -24.99 -3.13
C PHE A 367 14.52 -25.55 -2.56
N ALA A 368 15.08 -26.59 -3.18
CA ALA A 368 16.36 -27.17 -2.75
C ALA A 368 17.50 -26.16 -2.91
N LYS A 369 17.60 -25.51 -4.07
CA LYS A 369 18.60 -24.47 -4.31
C LYS A 369 18.36 -23.24 -3.44
N ALA A 370 17.10 -22.83 -3.26
CA ALA A 370 16.76 -21.73 -2.37
C ALA A 370 17.23 -21.99 -0.93
N ARG A 371 17.01 -23.20 -0.42
CA ARG A 371 17.46 -23.65 0.91
C ARG A 371 18.98 -23.60 1.03
N GLU A 372 19.71 -24.16 0.07
CA GLU A 372 21.17 -24.19 0.08
C GLU A 372 21.76 -22.77 0.14
N LEU A 373 21.31 -21.89 -0.77
CA LEU A 373 21.77 -20.51 -0.84
C LEU A 373 21.43 -19.72 0.43
N ALA A 374 20.18 -19.79 0.90
CA ALA A 374 19.75 -19.11 2.11
C ALA A 374 20.47 -19.65 3.37
N GLY A 375 20.72 -20.96 3.43
CA GLY A 375 21.46 -21.62 4.51
C GLY A 375 22.91 -21.13 4.59
N SER A 376 23.58 -20.90 3.45
CA SER A 376 24.97 -20.45 3.40
C SER A 376 25.19 -19.05 4.01
N ILE A 377 24.17 -18.19 3.97
CA ILE A 377 24.20 -16.80 4.45
C ILE A 377 23.41 -16.57 5.75
N ARG A 378 22.82 -17.63 6.31
CA ARG A 378 21.97 -17.58 7.51
C ARG A 378 22.71 -17.08 8.76
N SER A 379 23.95 -17.56 8.94
CA SER A 379 24.76 -17.33 10.15
C SER A 379 26.12 -16.69 9.89
N ARG A 380 26.59 -16.65 8.64
CA ARG A 380 27.91 -16.14 8.26
C ARG A 380 27.79 -15.23 7.03
N GLY A 381 28.81 -14.40 6.80
CA GLY A 381 28.88 -13.53 5.62
C GLY A 381 28.42 -12.10 5.83
N ILE A 382 28.88 -11.23 4.93
CA ILE A 382 28.57 -9.80 4.89
C ILE A 382 27.25 -9.64 4.14
N ILE A 383 26.17 -9.40 4.90
CA ILE A 383 24.79 -9.27 4.41
C ILE A 383 24.09 -8.19 5.21
N SER A 384 23.15 -7.47 4.58
CA SER A 384 22.32 -6.50 5.27
C SER A 384 21.44 -7.18 6.33
N ARG A 385 21.15 -6.49 7.44
CA ARG A 385 20.39 -7.08 8.55
C ARG A 385 18.98 -7.51 8.14
N GLY A 386 18.29 -6.71 7.31
CA GLY A 386 16.97 -7.04 6.78
C GLY A 386 16.98 -8.32 5.95
N ASN A 387 17.92 -8.43 4.99
CA ASN A 387 18.06 -9.63 4.17
C ASN A 387 18.53 -10.85 4.98
N ARG A 388 19.29 -10.66 6.07
CA ARG A 388 19.64 -11.76 6.98
C ARG A 388 18.41 -12.37 7.66
N ILE A 389 17.49 -11.52 8.13
CA ILE A 389 16.21 -11.98 8.68
C ILE A 389 15.38 -12.64 7.58
N GLY A 390 15.30 -12.00 6.40
CA GLY A 390 14.63 -12.56 5.22
C GLY A 390 15.17 -13.94 4.81
N ALA A 391 16.49 -14.15 4.84
CA ALA A 391 17.14 -15.41 4.50
C ALA A 391 16.77 -16.53 5.48
N ARG A 392 16.67 -16.22 6.78
CA ARG A 392 16.22 -17.18 7.81
C ARG A 392 14.79 -17.64 7.57
N VAL A 393 13.88 -16.68 7.32
CA VAL A 393 12.48 -16.98 7.00
C VAL A 393 12.38 -17.76 5.69
N LEU A 394 13.14 -17.37 4.66
CA LEU A 394 13.14 -18.03 3.36
C LEU A 394 13.67 -19.47 3.44
N ALA A 395 14.69 -19.74 4.27
CA ALA A 395 15.19 -21.09 4.48
C ALA A 395 14.11 -22.00 5.11
N LEU A 396 13.38 -21.50 6.11
CA LEU A 396 12.25 -22.24 6.69
C LEU A 396 11.16 -22.50 5.63
N GLU A 397 10.82 -21.50 4.82
CA GLU A 397 9.85 -21.70 3.74
C GLU A 397 10.33 -22.73 2.72
N ALA A 398 11.58 -22.66 2.30
CA ALA A 398 12.15 -23.62 1.36
C ALA A 398 12.08 -25.05 1.91
N ASP A 399 12.32 -25.23 3.21
CA ASP A 399 12.15 -26.53 3.88
C ASP A 399 10.69 -27.00 3.85
N LEU A 400 9.76 -26.10 4.18
CA LEU A 400 8.32 -26.35 4.20
C LEU A 400 7.75 -26.74 2.84
N TYR A 401 8.07 -25.98 1.80
CA TYR A 401 7.56 -26.23 0.45
C TYR A 401 8.32 -27.35 -0.26
N GLY A 402 9.56 -27.60 0.15
CA GLY A 402 10.45 -28.59 -0.45
C GLY A 402 10.31 -30.01 0.07
N GLY A 403 9.29 -30.39 0.84
CA GLY A 403 9.20 -31.78 1.32
C GLY A 403 10.00 -32.08 2.58
N SER A 404 10.68 -31.09 3.17
CA SER A 404 11.69 -31.37 4.20
C SER A 404 11.12 -31.36 5.61
N LYS A 405 11.62 -32.26 6.46
CA LYS A 405 11.32 -32.23 7.89
C LYS A 405 11.92 -30.97 8.51
N ILE A 406 11.07 -30.18 9.15
CA ILE A 406 11.48 -28.98 9.89
C ILE A 406 12.16 -29.42 11.18
N SER A 407 13.36 -28.87 11.46
CA SER A 407 14.02 -29.04 12.74
C SER A 407 13.43 -28.09 13.79
N ASP A 408 13.43 -28.52 15.06
CA ASP A 408 13.00 -27.69 16.17
C ASP A 408 13.82 -26.38 16.24
N GLU A 409 15.11 -26.44 15.90
CA GLU A 409 15.99 -25.27 15.79
C GLU A 409 15.50 -24.21 14.79
N SER A 410 14.96 -24.64 13.64
CA SER A 410 14.45 -23.71 12.62
C SER A 410 13.15 -23.06 13.07
N LEU A 411 12.32 -23.76 13.84
CA LEU A 411 11.12 -23.19 14.44
C LEU A 411 11.46 -22.22 15.57
N GLU A 412 12.37 -22.60 16.46
CA GLU A 412 12.85 -21.73 17.54
C GLU A 412 13.45 -20.42 17.00
N GLU A 413 14.16 -20.48 15.87
CA GLU A 413 14.67 -19.28 15.23
C GLU A 413 13.54 -18.36 14.75
N VAL A 414 12.49 -18.90 14.11
CA VAL A 414 11.36 -18.07 13.65
C VAL A 414 10.54 -17.53 14.82
N LEU A 415 10.37 -18.30 15.90
CA LEU A 415 9.79 -17.81 17.14
C LEU A 415 10.62 -16.68 17.76
N GLY A 416 11.95 -16.80 17.76
CA GLY A 416 12.85 -15.74 18.20
C GLY A 416 12.78 -14.48 17.34
N LEU A 417 12.45 -14.62 16.05
CA LEU A 417 12.29 -13.49 15.13
C LEU A 417 10.92 -12.81 15.24
N ALA A 418 9.87 -13.51 15.67
CA ALA A 418 8.47 -13.06 15.61
C ALA A 418 8.21 -11.66 16.20
N PHE A 419 9.02 -11.22 17.15
CA PHE A 419 8.88 -9.91 17.79
C PHE A 419 10.12 -9.01 17.63
N ASP A 420 10.99 -9.30 16.65
CA ASP A 420 12.07 -8.39 16.30
C ASP A 420 11.46 -7.07 15.81
N LYS A 421 11.88 -5.98 16.46
CA LYS A 421 11.43 -4.61 16.15
C LYS A 421 11.79 -4.18 14.74
N GLU A 422 12.72 -4.87 14.08
CA GLU A 422 13.16 -4.55 12.72
C GLU A 422 12.37 -5.24 11.62
N LEU A 423 11.46 -6.16 11.96
CA LEU A 423 10.59 -6.79 10.97
C LEU A 423 9.74 -5.75 10.25
N THR A 424 9.70 -5.86 8.92
CA THR A 424 8.74 -5.15 8.09
C THR A 424 7.32 -5.67 8.36
N PRO A 425 6.27 -4.87 8.10
CA PRO A 425 4.88 -5.33 8.22
C PRO A 425 4.62 -6.64 7.47
N LEU A 426 5.14 -6.77 6.24
CA LEU A 426 4.96 -8.01 5.46
C LEU A 426 5.73 -9.18 6.04
N LEU A 427 6.95 -9.00 6.57
CA LEU A 427 7.66 -10.08 7.26
C LEU A 427 6.94 -10.51 8.55
N LYS A 428 6.31 -9.58 9.30
CA LYS A 428 5.48 -9.93 10.46
C LYS A 428 4.27 -10.76 10.06
N GLU A 429 3.53 -10.32 9.04
CA GLU A 429 2.40 -11.06 8.46
C GLU A 429 2.85 -12.45 7.99
N LYS A 430 4.02 -12.53 7.35
CA LYS A 430 4.60 -13.77 6.83
C LYS A 430 4.99 -14.74 7.94
N ILE A 431 5.64 -14.27 9.00
CA ILE A 431 5.97 -15.12 10.17
C ILE A 431 4.69 -15.61 10.84
N GLY A 432 3.70 -14.73 11.06
CA GLY A 432 2.40 -15.13 11.62
C GLY A 432 1.71 -16.20 10.78
N PHE A 433 1.70 -16.03 9.46
CA PHE A 433 1.19 -17.02 8.51
C PHE A 433 1.89 -18.38 8.61
N LEU A 434 3.23 -18.40 8.68
CA LEU A 434 4.01 -19.63 8.81
C LEU A 434 3.77 -20.33 10.15
N LEU A 435 3.74 -19.58 11.25
CA LEU A 435 3.49 -20.12 12.59
C LEU A 435 2.07 -20.68 12.74
N ALA A 436 1.06 -20.03 12.16
CA ALA A 436 -0.31 -20.54 12.20
C ALA A 436 -0.43 -21.90 11.49
N ARG A 437 0.23 -22.04 10.33
CA ARG A 437 0.27 -23.32 9.61
C ARG A 437 0.98 -24.41 10.41
N TYR A 438 2.08 -24.05 11.08
CA TYR A 438 2.79 -24.95 11.98
C TYR A 438 1.88 -25.44 13.12
N VAL A 439 1.23 -24.52 13.84
CA VAL A 439 0.45 -24.84 15.04
C VAL A 439 -0.82 -25.64 14.73
N LEU A 440 -1.54 -25.27 13.68
CA LEU A 440 -2.83 -25.87 13.38
C LEU A 440 -2.72 -27.28 12.77
N ALA A 441 -1.52 -27.72 12.41
CA ALA A 441 -1.28 -28.99 11.72
C ALA A 441 -2.32 -29.21 10.60
N GLN A 442 -2.60 -28.16 9.81
CA GLN A 442 -3.64 -28.20 8.77
C GLN A 442 -3.38 -29.27 7.71
N ASP A 443 -2.15 -29.77 7.66
CA ASP A 443 -1.81 -31.02 7.05
C ASP A 443 -1.44 -32.02 8.16
N LYS A 444 -2.14 -33.15 8.23
CA LYS A 444 -1.59 -34.35 8.89
C LYS A 444 -0.21 -34.74 8.32
N ASP A 445 0.21 -34.08 7.22
CA ASP A 445 1.47 -34.18 6.50
C ASP A 445 2.48 -33.04 6.72
N PHE A 446 2.28 -32.11 7.66
CA PHE A 446 3.28 -31.05 7.92
C PHE A 446 4.62 -31.62 8.45
N LYS A 447 4.56 -32.77 9.14
CA LYS A 447 5.75 -33.57 9.53
C LYS A 447 6.32 -34.41 8.38
N ASN A 448 5.57 -34.59 7.29
CA ASN A 448 5.93 -35.34 6.09
C ASN A 448 6.34 -34.43 4.92
N GLY A 449 6.27 -33.10 5.09
CA GLY A 449 6.90 -32.09 4.25
C GLY A 449 6.10 -31.60 3.03
N LYS A 450 4.86 -32.03 2.79
CA LYS A 450 4.10 -31.62 1.59
C LYS A 450 3.00 -30.60 1.92
N LEU A 451 3.09 -29.43 1.28
CA LEU A 451 2.00 -28.47 1.14
C LEU A 451 1.36 -28.66 -0.26
N GLU A 452 0.16 -29.25 -0.34
CA GLU A 452 -0.61 -29.33 -1.60
C GLU A 452 -1.67 -28.21 -1.68
N GLY A 453 -1.88 -27.64 -2.87
CA GLY A 453 -2.98 -26.66 -3.16
C GLY A 453 -2.53 -25.24 -3.52
N GLU A 454 -3.45 -24.44 -4.11
CA GLU A 454 -3.23 -23.10 -4.70
C GLU A 454 -2.69 -22.01 -3.73
N GLY A 455 -2.60 -22.31 -2.42
CA GLY A 455 -2.02 -21.46 -1.37
C GLY A 455 -0.48 -21.51 -1.24
N GLN A 456 0.22 -21.69 -2.36
CA GLN A 456 1.65 -22.05 -2.40
C GLN A 456 2.64 -20.96 -1.94
N THR A 457 2.20 -19.73 -1.70
CA THR A 457 3.08 -18.69 -1.13
C THR A 457 2.30 -17.74 -0.22
N PHE A 458 3.01 -17.09 0.71
CA PHE A 458 2.48 -16.00 1.54
C PHE A 458 1.74 -14.94 0.71
N VAL A 459 2.35 -14.50 -0.40
CA VAL A 459 1.79 -13.44 -1.26
C VAL A 459 0.48 -13.87 -1.92
N ARG A 460 0.41 -15.08 -2.49
CA ARG A 460 -0.86 -15.59 -3.05
C ARG A 460 -1.96 -15.68 -2.00
N SER A 461 -1.59 -16.04 -0.77
CA SER A 461 -2.56 -16.20 0.32
C SER A 461 -3.19 -14.86 0.70
N TYR A 462 -2.39 -13.82 0.97
CA TYR A 462 -2.96 -12.53 1.36
C TYR A 462 -3.61 -11.77 0.20
N LEU A 463 -3.31 -12.12 -1.05
CA LEU A 463 -3.94 -11.53 -2.23
C LEU A 463 -5.24 -12.22 -2.63
N GLY A 464 -5.39 -13.51 -2.30
CA GLY A 464 -6.51 -14.31 -2.79
C GLY A 464 -7.51 -14.77 -1.75
N LYS A 465 -7.19 -14.69 -0.44
CA LYS A 465 -8.01 -15.23 0.66
C LYS A 465 -8.27 -14.17 1.72
N PRO A 466 -9.36 -14.25 2.51
CA PRO A 466 -9.61 -13.30 3.59
C PRO A 466 -8.40 -13.06 4.49
N TRP A 467 -8.19 -11.82 4.90
CA TRP A 467 -6.98 -11.42 5.62
C TRP A 467 -7.25 -10.35 6.68
N ALA A 468 -6.80 -10.62 7.90
CA ALA A 468 -6.71 -9.69 9.01
C ALA A 468 -5.45 -8.83 8.88
N LEU A 469 -5.61 -7.51 8.84
CA LEU A 469 -4.47 -6.59 8.76
C LEU A 469 -4.07 -6.01 10.11
N HIS A 470 -5.05 -5.70 10.96
CA HIS A 470 -4.80 -5.06 12.24
C HIS A 470 -5.61 -5.74 13.33
N VAL A 471 -4.95 -6.08 14.44
CA VAL A 471 -5.58 -6.67 15.64
C VAL A 471 -5.25 -5.77 16.82
N LYS A 472 -6.29 -5.25 17.46
CA LYS A 472 -6.18 -4.37 18.61
C LYS A 472 -6.71 -5.05 19.85
N PHE A 473 -5.90 -5.10 20.90
CA PHE A 473 -6.36 -5.48 22.23
C PHE A 473 -7.01 -4.30 22.95
N GLU A 474 -8.23 -4.49 23.40
CA GLU A 474 -8.97 -3.54 24.22
C GLU A 474 -9.26 -4.17 25.58
N ARG A 475 -8.59 -3.67 26.62
CA ARG A 475 -8.78 -4.18 27.97
C ARG A 475 -10.15 -3.81 28.51
N GLY A 476 -10.81 -4.79 29.11
CA GLY A 476 -12.06 -4.63 29.84
C GLY A 476 -12.00 -3.49 30.85
N ARG A 477 -13.04 -2.64 30.87
CA ARG A 477 -13.17 -1.56 31.85
C ARG A 477 -14.12 -1.99 32.95
N ALA A 478 -13.70 -1.82 34.21
CA ALA A 478 -14.63 -1.89 35.32
C ALA A 478 -15.52 -0.64 35.27
N GLN A 479 -16.85 -0.83 35.24
CA GLN A 479 -17.76 0.29 35.43
C GLN A 479 -17.54 0.85 36.84
N ALA A 480 -17.06 2.09 36.92
CA ALA A 480 -17.04 2.80 38.18
C ALA A 480 -18.49 2.98 38.62
N GLY A 481 -18.85 2.41 39.78
CA GLY A 481 -20.17 2.61 40.37
C GLY A 481 -20.48 4.11 40.49
N PRO A 482 -21.77 4.50 40.52
CA PRO A 482 -22.15 5.91 40.60
C PRO A 482 -21.43 6.58 41.78
N PRO A 483 -20.92 7.81 41.61
CA PRO A 483 -20.19 8.50 42.66
C PRO A 483 -21.05 8.52 43.91
N LYS A 484 -20.53 7.99 45.03
CA LYS A 484 -21.23 7.98 46.33
C LYS A 484 -21.66 9.41 46.63
N THR A 485 -22.94 9.72 46.41
CA THR A 485 -23.52 10.97 46.85
C THR A 485 -23.43 10.94 48.38
N LYS A 486 -22.56 11.78 48.95
CA LYS A 486 -22.52 12.01 50.40
C LYS A 486 -23.84 12.67 50.81
N ARG A 487 -24.90 11.88 50.98
CA ARG A 487 -26.08 12.30 51.73
C ARG A 487 -25.66 12.41 53.20
N ARG A 488 -25.34 13.62 53.63
CA ARG A 488 -25.41 14.00 55.04
C ARG A 488 -26.88 13.90 55.46
N GLY A 489 -27.20 13.01 56.40
CA GLY A 489 -28.51 13.03 57.07
C GLY A 489 -29.04 11.66 57.48
N VAL A 490 -28.68 11.26 58.70
CA VAL A 490 -29.49 10.61 59.76
C VAL A 490 -30.41 9.42 59.39
N ALA A 491 -30.18 8.33 60.15
CA ALA A 491 -31.06 7.18 60.46
C ALA A 491 -31.24 6.08 59.41
N ALA A 492 -30.30 5.12 59.41
CA ALA A 492 -30.58 3.70 59.17
C ALA A 492 -29.45 2.84 59.78
N LYS A 493 -29.43 2.71 61.10
CA LYS A 493 -28.73 1.58 61.75
C LYS A 493 -29.71 0.41 61.71
N ASN A 494 -29.31 -0.70 61.08
CA ASN A 494 -30.03 -1.98 60.94
C ASN A 494 -30.66 -2.28 59.56
N ALA A 495 -29.96 -1.97 58.47
CA ALA A 495 -30.12 -2.73 57.23
C ALA A 495 -28.86 -3.59 57.03
N PRO A 496 -28.97 -4.88 56.65
CA PRO A 496 -27.81 -5.66 56.25
C PRO A 496 -27.09 -4.91 55.10
N PRO A 497 -25.75 -4.95 55.05
CA PRO A 497 -25.03 -4.31 53.96
C PRO A 497 -25.60 -4.85 52.65
N PRO A 498 -25.94 -3.98 51.67
CA PRO A 498 -26.28 -4.47 50.35
C PRO A 498 -25.10 -5.32 49.91
N VAL A 499 -25.37 -6.56 49.49
CA VAL A 499 -24.38 -7.37 48.79
C VAL A 499 -24.00 -6.54 47.56
N GLU A 500 -22.84 -5.88 47.61
CA GLU A 500 -22.27 -5.24 46.44
C GLU A 500 -21.98 -6.39 45.47
N GLU A 501 -22.91 -6.66 44.55
CA GLU A 501 -22.59 -7.48 43.39
C GLU A 501 -21.34 -6.87 42.77
N PRO A 502 -20.25 -7.65 42.60
CA PRO A 502 -19.04 -7.12 42.00
C PRO A 502 -19.45 -6.53 40.65
N ALA A 503 -19.18 -5.24 40.46
CA ALA A 503 -19.47 -4.56 39.21
C ALA A 503 -18.90 -5.40 38.07
N LYS A 504 -19.78 -5.95 37.21
CA LYS A 504 -19.35 -6.77 36.08
C LYS A 504 -18.45 -5.89 35.23
N ALA A 505 -17.15 -6.18 35.25
CA ALA A 505 -16.21 -5.55 34.34
C ALA A 505 -16.62 -5.96 32.92
N ASP A 506 -16.62 -5.00 31.99
CA ASP A 506 -16.78 -5.36 30.58
C ASP A 506 -15.63 -6.31 30.22
N PRO A 507 -15.88 -7.44 29.54
CA PRO A 507 -14.82 -8.35 29.15
C PRO A 507 -13.86 -7.67 28.16
N SER A 508 -12.58 -8.02 28.24
CA SER A 508 -11.59 -7.60 27.27
C SER A 508 -11.94 -8.13 25.88
N SER A 509 -11.49 -7.43 24.85
CA SER A 509 -11.80 -7.80 23.48
C SER A 509 -10.62 -7.63 22.54
N LEU A 510 -10.58 -8.46 21.51
CA LEU A 510 -9.75 -8.24 20.34
C LEU A 510 -10.61 -7.69 19.22
N VAL A 511 -10.24 -6.52 18.69
CA VAL A 511 -10.90 -5.87 17.58
C VAL A 511 -10.01 -6.00 16.35
N CYS A 512 -10.54 -6.63 15.31
CA CYS A 512 -9.77 -7.01 14.14
C CYS A 512 -10.35 -6.37 12.87
N GLU A 513 -9.46 -5.75 12.10
CA GLU A 513 -9.75 -5.32 10.74
C GLU A 513 -9.48 -6.48 9.78
N MET A 514 -10.56 -7.05 9.24
CA MET A 514 -10.53 -8.21 8.33
C MET A 514 -11.27 -7.90 7.05
N TYR A 515 -10.77 -8.42 5.95
CA TYR A 515 -11.35 -8.17 4.64
C TYR A 515 -11.32 -9.42 3.78
N ALA A 516 -12.34 -9.59 2.94
CA ALA A 516 -12.26 -10.49 1.80
C ALA A 516 -11.34 -9.86 0.75
N ASN A 517 -10.53 -10.67 0.07
CA ASN A 517 -9.57 -10.17 -0.94
C ASN A 517 -10.03 -10.40 -2.38
N ARG A 518 -11.26 -10.91 -2.58
CA ARG A 518 -11.93 -10.99 -3.90
C ARG A 518 -13.20 -10.14 -3.89
N PRO A 519 -13.56 -9.48 -5.01
CA PRO A 519 -14.75 -8.62 -5.10
C PRO A 519 -16.06 -9.31 -4.76
N ASP A 520 -16.22 -10.56 -5.20
CA ASP A 520 -17.44 -11.35 -5.06
C ASP A 520 -17.43 -12.22 -3.79
N ASP A 521 -16.36 -12.12 -2.98
CA ASP A 521 -16.21 -12.89 -1.76
C ASP A 521 -16.52 -12.05 -0.53
N TRP A 522 -17.10 -12.68 0.48
CA TRP A 522 -17.30 -12.06 1.79
C TRP A 522 -17.07 -13.08 2.89
N ILE A 523 -16.70 -12.56 4.05
CA ILE A 523 -16.41 -13.39 5.21
C ILE A 523 -17.75 -13.81 5.83
N VAL A 524 -18.02 -15.12 5.86
CA VAL A 524 -19.26 -15.68 6.43
C VAL A 524 -19.08 -15.90 7.94
N SER A 525 -17.93 -16.43 8.35
CA SER A 525 -17.60 -16.57 9.77
C SER A 525 -16.10 -16.49 10.00
N VAL A 526 -15.72 -15.98 11.18
CA VAL A 526 -14.33 -15.96 11.62
C VAL A 526 -14.25 -16.44 13.03
N ASN A 527 -13.35 -17.40 13.25
CA ASN A 527 -13.07 -17.90 14.57
C ASN A 527 -11.59 -17.74 14.92
N LEU A 528 -11.33 -17.49 16.20
CA LEU A 528 -10.02 -17.19 16.73
C LEU A 528 -9.55 -18.30 17.67
N ASN A 529 -8.28 -18.69 17.53
CA ASN A 529 -7.53 -19.44 18.54
C ASN A 529 -6.35 -18.58 19.00
N LEU A 530 -6.13 -18.49 20.32
CA LEU A 530 -5.03 -17.71 20.89
C LEU A 530 -3.93 -18.65 21.38
N ILE A 531 -2.71 -18.41 20.94
CA ILE A 531 -1.54 -19.21 21.30
C ILE A 531 -0.54 -18.30 22.02
N GLU A 532 -0.09 -18.70 23.21
CA GLU A 532 0.97 -18.00 23.93
C GLU A 532 2.35 -18.38 23.37
N LEU A 533 3.20 -17.37 23.15
CA LEU A 533 4.56 -17.53 22.63
C LEU A 533 5.60 -17.20 23.72
N PRO A 534 6.75 -17.91 23.76
CA PRO A 534 7.21 -18.94 22.81
C PRO A 534 6.73 -20.38 23.11
N GLN A 535 5.93 -20.59 24.15
CA GLN A 535 5.55 -21.93 24.64
C GLN A 535 4.66 -22.72 23.68
N LEU A 536 4.05 -22.05 22.69
CA LEU A 536 3.11 -22.63 21.74
C LEU A 536 1.92 -23.33 22.42
N SER A 537 1.53 -22.84 23.60
CA SER A 537 0.39 -23.34 24.36
C SER A 537 -0.89 -22.62 23.93
N LEU A 538 -1.94 -23.38 23.63
CA LEU A 538 -3.28 -22.85 23.43
C LEU A 538 -3.74 -22.18 24.73
N LEU A 539 -4.18 -20.94 24.62
CA LEU A 539 -4.80 -20.18 25.69
C LEU A 539 -6.27 -20.60 25.79
N GLY A 540 -6.67 -21.10 26.94
CA GLY A 540 -8.05 -21.55 27.18
C GLY A 540 -8.40 -22.92 26.60
N LYS A 541 -9.70 -23.19 26.52
CA LYS A 541 -10.26 -24.51 26.13
C LYS A 541 -10.89 -24.55 24.74
N GLY A 542 -11.02 -23.44 24.01
CA GLY A 542 -11.83 -23.45 22.81
C GLY A 542 -11.70 -22.29 21.82
N ARG A 543 -12.35 -22.51 20.68
CA ARG A 543 -12.47 -21.61 19.53
C ARG A 543 -13.35 -20.40 19.92
N ILE A 544 -12.82 -19.17 19.80
CA ILE A 544 -13.56 -17.93 20.07
C ILE A 544 -14.28 -17.49 18.80
N VAL A 545 -15.59 -17.33 18.84
CA VAL A 545 -16.39 -16.92 17.67
C VAL A 545 -16.37 -15.40 17.54
N GLY A 546 -15.98 -14.91 16.37
CA GLY A 546 -15.99 -13.49 16.03
C GLY A 546 -17.39 -12.99 15.72
N ARG A 547 -17.64 -11.71 16.04
CA ARG A 547 -18.86 -11.00 15.65
C ARG A 547 -18.47 -9.74 14.90
N GLU A 548 -19.01 -9.57 13.70
CA GLU A 548 -18.82 -8.34 12.95
C GLU A 548 -19.68 -7.21 13.56
N GLU A 549 -19.05 -6.08 13.91
CA GLU A 549 -19.74 -4.85 14.26
C GLU A 549 -19.49 -3.80 13.16
N GLU A 550 -20.59 -3.26 12.63
CA GLU A 550 -20.54 -2.25 11.57
C GLU A 550 -19.66 -1.06 11.96
N GLY A 551 -18.69 -0.74 11.11
CA GLY A 551 -17.75 0.37 11.31
C GLY A 551 -16.64 0.14 12.34
N LYS A 552 -16.65 -0.98 13.08
CA LYS A 552 -15.61 -1.34 14.06
C LYS A 552 -14.80 -2.58 13.68
N GLY A 553 -15.33 -3.42 12.78
CA GLY A 553 -14.68 -4.66 12.34
C GLY A 553 -15.13 -5.87 13.16
N TRP A 554 -14.31 -6.92 13.17
CA TRP A 554 -14.61 -8.18 13.85
C TRP A 554 -14.17 -8.12 15.30
N ILE A 555 -15.10 -8.36 16.22
CA ILE A 555 -14.87 -8.32 17.66
C ILE A 555 -14.91 -9.74 18.23
N PHE A 556 -13.87 -10.05 19.00
CA PHE A 556 -13.73 -11.31 19.73
C PHE A 556 -13.72 -11.02 21.22
N LYS A 557 -14.51 -11.76 21.99
CA LYS A 557 -14.63 -11.67 23.46
C LYS A 557 -14.62 -13.09 24.02
N GLY A 558 -13.88 -13.32 25.09
CA GLY A 558 -13.78 -14.61 25.75
C GLY A 558 -12.84 -14.55 26.95
N GLU A 559 -12.97 -15.49 27.88
CA GLU A 559 -12.14 -15.58 29.08
C GLU A 559 -10.64 -15.67 28.72
N ASP A 560 -10.31 -16.36 27.63
CA ASP A 560 -8.94 -16.49 27.11
C ASP A 560 -8.31 -15.12 26.74
N ILE A 561 -9.13 -14.14 26.34
CA ILE A 561 -8.67 -12.77 26.03
C ILE A 561 -8.42 -11.98 27.33
N ASP A 562 -9.22 -12.24 28.38
CA ASP A 562 -9.02 -11.62 29.69
C ASP A 562 -7.74 -12.12 30.39
N GLU A 563 -7.30 -13.34 30.08
CA GLU A 563 -6.05 -13.92 30.59
C GLU A 563 -4.78 -13.35 29.94
N MET A 564 -4.91 -12.58 28.85
CA MET A 564 -3.78 -11.98 28.16
C MET A 564 -3.02 -10.99 29.07
N ARG A 565 -1.71 -11.22 29.20
CA ARG A 565 -0.83 -10.44 30.07
C ARG A 565 -0.25 -9.26 29.29
N ARG A 566 -0.13 -8.12 29.96
CA ARG A 566 0.56 -6.94 29.43
C ARG A 566 2.01 -7.30 29.11
N GLY A 567 2.44 -7.05 27.89
CA GLY A 567 3.79 -7.41 27.42
C GLY A 567 3.98 -8.91 27.13
N GLY A 568 2.93 -9.72 27.23
CA GLY A 568 2.94 -11.10 26.74
C GLY A 568 2.93 -11.13 25.20
N HIS A 569 3.43 -12.22 24.65
CA HIS A 569 3.54 -12.43 23.21
C HIS A 569 2.57 -13.52 22.77
N TYR A 570 1.76 -13.23 21.75
CA TYR A 570 0.69 -14.12 21.33
C TYR A 570 0.65 -14.26 19.81
N LEU A 571 0.21 -15.43 19.36
CA LEU A 571 -0.19 -15.68 17.98
C LEU A 571 -1.72 -15.84 17.97
N ALA A 572 -2.40 -14.86 17.37
CA ALA A 572 -3.83 -14.90 17.11
C ALA A 572 -4.06 -15.61 15.77
N ILE A 573 -4.64 -16.80 15.81
CA ILE A 573 -4.93 -17.60 14.63
C ILE A 573 -6.40 -17.45 14.26
N PHE A 574 -6.65 -16.80 13.13
CA PHE A 574 -7.96 -16.66 12.54
C PHE A 574 -8.22 -17.78 11.55
N GLN A 575 -9.40 -18.40 11.67
CA GLN A 575 -9.94 -19.38 10.75
C GLN A 575 -11.18 -18.78 10.09
N PHE A 576 -11.10 -18.56 8.79
CA PHE A 576 -12.13 -17.94 7.98
C PHE A 576 -12.89 -19.02 7.20
N ASP A 577 -14.21 -18.87 7.17
CA ASP A 577 -15.08 -19.47 6.17
C ASP A 577 -15.60 -18.34 5.27
N ASN A 578 -15.35 -18.44 3.96
CA ASN A 578 -15.75 -17.43 2.97
C ASN A 578 -17.06 -17.82 2.26
N SER A 579 -17.56 -16.97 1.34
CA SER A 579 -18.86 -17.20 0.69
C SER A 579 -18.86 -18.42 -0.24
N GLU A 580 -17.68 -18.80 -0.75
CA GLU A 580 -17.44 -19.99 -1.57
C GLU A 580 -17.21 -21.26 -0.72
N SER A 581 -17.36 -21.17 0.61
CA SER A 581 -17.04 -22.24 1.57
C SER A 581 -15.57 -22.68 1.56
N GLU A 582 -14.67 -21.86 0.99
CA GLU A 582 -13.23 -22.03 1.13
C GLU A 582 -12.81 -21.72 2.56
N LYS A 583 -12.05 -22.64 3.15
CA LYS A 583 -11.45 -22.46 4.46
C LYS A 583 -10.06 -21.88 4.33
N SER A 584 -9.77 -20.86 5.12
CA SER A 584 -8.43 -20.28 5.17
C SER A 584 -8.03 -19.93 6.59
N ASN A 585 -6.74 -20.02 6.87
CA ASN A 585 -6.20 -19.68 8.17
C ASN A 585 -5.09 -18.63 8.04
N GLN A 586 -5.02 -17.77 9.05
CA GLN A 586 -3.99 -16.75 9.15
C GLN A 586 -3.56 -16.57 10.60
N GLY A 587 -2.26 -16.49 10.83
CA GLY A 587 -1.72 -16.06 12.11
C GLY A 587 -1.36 -14.58 12.10
N VAL A 588 -1.66 -13.90 13.20
CA VAL A 588 -1.25 -12.52 13.46
C VAL A 588 -0.49 -12.48 14.78
N LEU A 589 0.70 -11.89 14.75
CA LEU A 589 1.54 -11.69 15.93
C LEU A 589 1.01 -10.50 16.72
N LEU A 590 0.80 -10.70 18.02
CA LEU A 590 0.12 -9.74 18.89
C LEU A 590 0.90 -9.54 20.20
N THR A 591 0.87 -8.31 20.70
CA THR A 591 1.38 -7.93 22.03
C THR A 591 0.35 -6.96 22.67
N PRO A 592 -0.29 -7.34 23.80
CA PRO A 592 -1.35 -6.55 24.46
C PRO A 592 -0.94 -5.21 25.04
#